data_AF-A0A382MDA5-F1
#
_entry.id   AF-A0A382MDA5-F1
#
_cell.length_a   1.000
_cell.length_b   1.000
_cell.length_c   1.000
_cell.angle_alpha   90.00
_cell.angle_beta   90.00
_cell.angle_gamma   90.00
#
_symmetry.space_group_name_H-M   'P 1'
#
loop_
_entity.id
_entity.type
_entity.pdbx_description
1 polymer ?
#
loop_
_entity_poly.entity_id
_entity_poly.type
_entity_poly.pdbx_seq_one_letter_code
_entity_poly.pdbx_strand_id
1 'polypeptide(L)'
;GCMQLVPGGHKPERVLNHKLEKKDGSVKDSWYLFIEDKDIPEEKVVTCEMKIGSVLFLHQLVPHRSLENLSDSVRWSVDLRFQNPKDEAGFHTGLVDPIIMRKSDDPSFTPNWEEWFKGYEDQHTKFRGTGKKDAFDSSVDGTWLNRWDK
;
A
#
# COMPACT_ATOMS: atom_id res chain seq x y z
N GLY A 1 5.35 -17.41 -5.30
CA GLY A 1 4.61 -16.14 -5.29
C GLY A 1 5.47 -14.90 -5.34
N CYS A 2 6.31 -14.76 -6.38
CA CYS A 2 7.08 -13.54 -6.58
C CYS A 2 6.17 -12.38 -6.98
N MET A 3 6.67 -11.15 -6.86
CA MET A 3 6.00 -9.98 -7.39
C MET A 3 6.20 -9.95 -8.92
N GLN A 4 5.15 -9.59 -9.64
CA GLN A 4 5.19 -9.25 -11.06
C GLN A 4 4.90 -7.77 -11.24
N LEU A 5 5.51 -7.16 -12.24
CA LEU A 5 5.26 -5.76 -12.58
C LEU A 5 5.28 -5.54 -14.09
N VAL A 6 4.73 -4.41 -14.53
CA VAL A 6 4.80 -3.93 -15.92
C VAL A 6 5.84 -2.81 -16.02
N PRO A 7 7.04 -3.06 -16.60
CA PRO A 7 8.06 -2.04 -16.77
C PRO A 7 7.53 -0.87 -17.62
N GLY A 8 7.82 0.35 -17.18
CA GLY A 8 7.32 1.56 -17.86
C GLY A 8 5.82 1.83 -17.67
N GLY A 9 5.07 0.96 -16.97
CA GLY A 9 3.64 1.16 -16.69
C GLY A 9 3.32 2.35 -15.79
N HIS A 10 4.34 3.00 -15.22
CA HIS A 10 4.20 4.24 -14.45
C HIS A 10 4.04 5.51 -15.32
N LYS A 11 4.24 5.41 -16.64
CA LYS A 11 4.18 6.59 -17.51
C LYS A 11 2.73 7.07 -17.66
N PRO A 12 2.47 8.37 -17.51
CA PRO A 12 1.28 8.86 -16.83
C PRO A 12 0.09 9.16 -17.75
N GLU A 13 -0.01 8.53 -18.93
CA GLU A 13 -1.14 8.83 -19.82
C GLU A 13 -2.49 8.45 -19.18
N ARG A 14 -2.50 7.46 -18.27
CA ARG A 14 -3.62 7.14 -17.36
C ARG A 14 -3.22 6.11 -16.31
N VAL A 15 -3.92 6.13 -15.17
CA VAL A 15 -3.98 5.00 -14.23
C VAL A 15 -4.81 3.90 -14.89
N LEU A 16 -4.33 2.64 -14.87
CA LEU A 16 -5.12 1.52 -15.39
C LEU A 16 -6.44 1.40 -14.63
N ASN A 17 -7.52 1.11 -15.35
CA ASN A 17 -8.84 1.07 -14.74
C ASN A 17 -8.91 -0.08 -13.72
N HIS A 18 -9.36 0.25 -12.51
CA HIS A 18 -9.55 -0.73 -11.46
C HIS A 18 -11.03 -1.06 -11.33
N LYS A 19 -11.36 -2.34 -11.26
CA LYS A 19 -12.71 -2.84 -11.01
C LYS A 19 -12.79 -3.45 -9.62
N LEU A 20 -13.98 -3.39 -9.05
CA LEU A 20 -14.27 -3.98 -7.76
C LEU A 20 -14.51 -5.49 -7.92
N GLU A 21 -13.74 -6.32 -7.22
CA GLU A 21 -13.83 -7.79 -7.30
C GLU A 21 -15.25 -8.31 -7.07
N LYS A 22 -16.00 -7.75 -6.11
CA LYS A 22 -17.39 -8.19 -5.85
C LYS A 22 -18.32 -8.02 -7.05
N LYS A 23 -18.01 -7.08 -7.97
CA LYS A 23 -18.82 -6.84 -9.18
C LYS A 23 -18.50 -7.85 -10.29
N ASP A 24 -17.36 -8.53 -10.21
CA ASP A 24 -16.97 -9.62 -11.12
C ASP A 24 -17.54 -10.98 -10.66
N GLY A 25 -17.94 -11.09 -9.38
CA GLY A 25 -18.59 -12.30 -8.84
C GLY A 25 -17.62 -13.43 -8.50
N SER A 26 -16.31 -13.22 -8.67
CA SER A 26 -15.24 -14.17 -8.33
C SER A 26 -15.07 -14.37 -6.82
N VAL A 27 -15.28 -13.31 -6.01
CA VAL A 27 -15.21 -13.37 -4.55
C VAL A 27 -16.41 -12.66 -3.93
N LYS A 28 -17.23 -13.43 -3.19
CA LYS A 28 -18.34 -12.88 -2.42
C LYS A 28 -17.78 -12.01 -1.29
N ASP A 29 -18.28 -10.78 -1.17
CA ASP A 29 -17.92 -9.82 -0.11
C ASP A 29 -16.48 -9.26 -0.16
N SER A 30 -15.81 -9.31 -1.32
CA SER A 30 -14.52 -8.64 -1.53
C SER A 30 -14.64 -7.12 -1.75
N TRP A 31 -13.74 -6.36 -1.13
CA TRP A 31 -13.60 -4.92 -1.31
C TRP A 31 -12.35 -4.55 -2.12
N TYR A 32 -11.63 -5.55 -2.62
CA TYR A 32 -10.41 -5.34 -3.38
C TYR A 32 -10.71 -4.85 -4.79
N LEU A 33 -9.77 -4.04 -5.28
CA LEU A 33 -9.75 -3.50 -6.62
C LEU A 33 -8.71 -4.27 -7.44
N PHE A 34 -9.03 -4.59 -8.69
CA PHE A 34 -8.13 -5.28 -9.61
C PHE A 34 -8.15 -4.65 -11.00
N ILE A 35 -7.09 -4.87 -11.78
CA ILE A 35 -7.01 -4.51 -13.20
C ILE A 35 -7.34 -5.77 -13.99
N GLU A 36 -8.23 -5.68 -14.99
CA GLU A 36 -8.56 -6.84 -15.82
C GLU A 36 -7.35 -7.30 -16.64
N ASP A 37 -7.15 -8.61 -16.79
CA ASP A 37 -6.00 -9.17 -17.51
C ASP A 37 -5.88 -8.65 -18.95
N LYS A 38 -7.01 -8.42 -19.63
CA LYS A 38 -7.03 -7.84 -20.99
C LYS A 38 -6.47 -6.41 -21.08
N ASP A 39 -6.45 -5.69 -19.95
CA ASP A 39 -5.92 -4.32 -19.86
C ASP A 39 -4.44 -4.32 -19.43
N ILE A 40 -3.88 -5.50 -19.13
CA ILE A 40 -2.47 -5.71 -18.80
C ILE A 40 -1.74 -6.16 -20.08
N PRO A 41 -0.64 -5.47 -20.47
CA PRO A 41 0.21 -5.94 -21.56
C PRO A 41 1.05 -7.12 -21.06
N GLU A 42 0.48 -8.33 -21.13
CA GLU A 42 1.08 -9.57 -20.57
C GLU A 42 2.49 -9.83 -21.12
N GLU A 43 2.76 -9.44 -22.38
CA GLU A 43 4.07 -9.58 -23.01
C GLU A 43 5.17 -8.73 -22.36
N LYS A 44 4.79 -7.77 -21.52
CA LYS A 44 5.70 -6.89 -20.78
C LYS A 44 5.83 -7.27 -19.32
N VAL A 45 5.06 -8.22 -18.83
CA VAL A 45 5.07 -8.58 -17.40
C VAL A 45 6.42 -9.21 -17.06
N VAL A 46 7.06 -8.66 -16.01
CA VAL A 46 8.34 -9.17 -15.50
C VAL A 46 8.13 -9.73 -14.10
N THR A 47 8.54 -10.98 -13.91
CA THR A 47 8.63 -11.62 -12.60
C THR A 47 9.92 -11.19 -11.89
N CYS A 48 9.77 -10.55 -10.74
CA CYS A 48 10.88 -10.07 -9.92
C CYS A 48 11.29 -11.15 -8.91
N GLU A 49 12.16 -12.07 -9.32
CA GLU A 49 12.81 -12.99 -8.40
C GLU A 49 13.88 -12.26 -7.59
N MET A 50 13.87 -12.44 -6.27
CA MET A 50 14.68 -11.66 -5.35
C MET A 50 15.34 -12.55 -4.31
N LYS A 51 16.61 -12.28 -4.02
CA LYS A 51 17.32 -12.90 -2.89
C LYS A 51 16.95 -12.19 -1.59
N ILE A 52 17.06 -12.88 -0.46
CA ILE A 52 16.90 -12.28 0.87
C ILE A 52 17.81 -11.04 0.99
N GLY A 53 17.26 -9.93 1.48
CA GLY A 53 17.97 -8.65 1.60
C GLY A 53 17.93 -7.75 0.35
N SER A 54 17.37 -8.23 -0.76
CA SER A 54 17.16 -7.39 -1.95
C SER A 54 16.03 -6.37 -1.71
N VAL A 55 16.13 -5.21 -2.36
CA VAL A 55 15.11 -4.15 -2.31
C VAL A 55 14.60 -3.85 -3.72
N LEU A 56 13.29 -3.72 -3.87
CA LEU A 56 12.63 -3.32 -5.11
C LEU A 56 11.98 -1.95 -4.91
N PHE A 57 12.39 -0.96 -5.70
CA PHE A 57 11.77 0.36 -5.71
C PHE A 57 10.77 0.44 -6.85
N LEU A 58 9.54 0.85 -6.54
CA LEU A 58 8.45 1.02 -7.50
C LEU A 58 7.94 2.45 -7.46
N HIS A 59 7.62 3.00 -8.63
CA HIS A 59 6.81 4.21 -8.69
C HIS A 59 5.35 3.87 -8.35
N GLN A 60 4.63 4.78 -7.69
CA GLN A 60 3.26 4.53 -7.20
C GLN A 60 2.25 4.10 -8.28
N LEU A 61 2.56 4.40 -9.55
CA LEU A 61 1.73 4.08 -10.71
C LEU A 61 2.13 2.79 -11.43
N VAL A 62 3.19 2.10 -11.02
CA VAL A 62 3.59 0.83 -11.67
C VAL A 62 2.52 -0.23 -11.37
N PRO A 63 1.84 -0.80 -12.38
CA PRO A 63 0.99 -1.96 -12.18
C PRO A 63 1.85 -3.13 -11.71
N HIS A 64 1.44 -3.75 -10.59
CA HIS A 64 2.14 -4.88 -10.01
C HIS A 64 1.14 -5.84 -9.33
N ARG A 65 1.48 -7.12 -9.27
CA ARG A 65 0.71 -8.16 -8.59
C ARG A 65 1.61 -9.12 -7.84
N SER A 66 1.08 -9.79 -6.81
CA SER A 66 1.71 -10.96 -6.20
C SER A 66 1.16 -12.22 -6.84
N LEU A 67 2.02 -13.19 -7.08
CA LEU A 67 1.59 -14.53 -7.50
C LEU A 67 1.34 -15.43 -6.29
N GLU A 68 0.55 -16.48 -6.49
CA GLU A 68 0.38 -17.54 -5.51
C GLU A 68 1.70 -18.22 -5.12
N ASN A 69 1.81 -18.65 -3.87
CA ASN A 69 2.97 -19.39 -3.39
C ASN A 69 2.70 -20.89 -3.39
N LEU A 70 3.13 -21.57 -4.46
CA LEU A 70 2.97 -23.02 -4.63
C LEU A 70 4.18 -23.83 -4.12
N SER A 71 5.06 -23.22 -3.30
CA SER A 71 6.23 -23.89 -2.73
C SER A 71 6.01 -24.27 -1.27
N ASP A 72 6.81 -25.20 -0.75
CA ASP A 72 6.77 -25.64 0.66
C ASP A 72 7.43 -24.64 1.64
N SER A 73 7.77 -23.44 1.18
CA SER A 73 8.47 -22.42 1.98
C SER A 73 7.66 -21.12 2.05
N VAL A 74 7.70 -20.46 3.21
CA VAL A 74 7.05 -19.15 3.39
C VAL A 74 7.86 -18.05 2.71
N ARG A 75 7.18 -17.18 1.96
CA ARG A 75 7.78 -15.97 1.37
C ARG A 75 7.45 -14.74 2.22
N TRP A 76 8.42 -14.31 3.02
CA TRP A 76 8.32 -13.07 3.80
C TRP A 76 8.69 -11.85 2.96
N SER A 77 7.93 -10.76 3.07
CA SER A 77 8.26 -9.47 2.48
C SER A 77 7.65 -8.33 3.32
N VAL A 78 8.26 -7.15 3.23
CA VAL A 78 7.76 -5.89 3.82
C VAL A 78 7.76 -4.82 2.73
N ASP A 79 6.65 -4.10 2.61
CA ASP A 79 6.47 -3.01 1.66
C ASP A 79 6.24 -1.67 2.39
N LEU A 80 7.16 -0.73 2.14
CA LEU A 80 7.14 0.63 2.70
C LEU A 80 6.86 1.64 1.59
N ARG A 81 6.19 2.74 1.92
CA ARG A 81 5.96 3.87 0.99
C ARG A 81 6.73 5.07 1.50
N PHE A 82 7.40 5.74 0.58
CA PHE A 82 8.13 6.98 0.83
C PHE A 82 7.56 8.07 -0.07
N GLN A 83 7.43 9.27 0.46
CA GLN A 83 7.04 10.45 -0.28
C GLN A 83 8.01 11.59 0.03
N ASN A 84 8.01 12.61 -0.82
CA ASN A 84 8.66 13.87 -0.45
C ASN A 84 7.91 14.45 0.75
N PRO A 85 8.60 14.78 1.87
CA PRO A 85 7.93 15.33 3.05
C PRO A 85 7.29 16.71 2.82
N LYS A 86 7.56 17.35 1.68
CA LYS A 86 6.92 18.60 1.27
C LYS A 86 5.59 18.38 0.52
N ASP A 87 5.31 17.16 0.10
CA ASP A 87 4.04 16.82 -0.53
C ASP A 87 2.99 16.58 0.56
N GLU A 88 1.72 16.82 0.23
CA GLU A 88 0.62 16.56 1.15
C GLU A 88 0.60 15.08 1.58
N ALA A 89 0.50 14.83 2.88
CA ALA A 89 0.30 13.48 3.40
C ALA A 89 -1.09 12.98 3.02
N GLY A 90 -1.17 11.76 2.48
CA GLY A 90 -2.45 11.11 2.20
C GLY A 90 -3.27 10.93 3.48
N PHE A 91 -4.60 11.10 3.36
CA PHE A 91 -5.63 11.28 4.41
C PHE A 91 -5.86 12.75 4.80
N HIS A 92 -6.94 13.33 4.23
CA HIS A 92 -7.42 14.72 4.40
C HIS A 92 -7.91 15.06 5.81
N THR A 93 -7.49 14.32 6.82
CA THR A 93 -7.78 14.63 8.21
C THR A 93 -6.66 15.45 8.85
N GLY A 94 -5.50 15.62 8.18
CA GLY A 94 -4.41 16.49 8.65
C GLY A 94 -3.81 16.06 9.98
N LEU A 95 -3.93 14.78 10.32
CA LEU A 95 -3.74 14.36 11.70
C LEU A 95 -2.27 14.05 12.03
N VAL A 96 -1.44 13.61 11.07
CA VAL A 96 -0.03 13.30 11.33
C VAL A 96 0.83 13.54 10.10
N ASP A 97 1.89 14.33 10.26
CA ASP A 97 2.93 14.50 9.24
C ASP A 97 3.73 13.19 9.04
N PRO A 98 4.26 12.92 7.83
CA PRO A 98 5.12 11.76 7.61
C PRO A 98 6.39 11.88 8.46
N ILE A 99 6.86 10.76 8.99
CA ILE A 99 8.15 10.74 9.68
C ILE A 99 9.27 11.10 8.69
N ILE A 100 10.08 12.09 9.07
CA ILE A 100 11.26 12.46 8.29
C ILE A 100 12.29 11.35 8.46
N MET A 101 12.63 10.66 7.37
CA MET A 101 13.57 9.53 7.40
C MET A 101 15.03 9.96 7.22
N ARG A 102 15.27 11.09 6.54
CA ARG A 102 16.61 11.63 6.27
C ARG A 102 16.54 13.13 5.96
N LYS A 103 17.65 13.83 6.17
CA LYS A 103 17.85 15.22 5.77
C LYS A 103 19.03 15.32 4.80
N SER A 104 18.92 16.16 3.78
CA SER A 104 19.99 16.33 2.78
C SER A 104 21.19 17.10 3.33
N ASP A 105 20.95 17.98 4.29
CA ASP A 105 21.91 18.86 4.95
C ASP A 105 22.47 18.29 6.27
N ASP A 106 21.89 17.19 6.76
CA ASP A 106 22.33 16.49 7.98
C ASP A 106 22.35 14.96 7.77
N PRO A 107 23.48 14.40 7.32
CA PRO A 107 23.64 12.95 7.14
C PRO A 107 23.60 12.15 8.46
N SER A 108 23.76 12.80 9.61
CA SER A 108 23.72 12.17 10.94
C SER A 108 22.31 12.18 11.55
N PHE A 109 21.36 12.83 10.88
CA PHE A 109 19.99 12.93 11.35
C PHE A 109 19.40 11.55 11.64
N THR A 110 18.90 11.38 12.85
CA THR A 110 18.20 10.16 13.28
C THR A 110 16.73 10.51 13.55
N PRO A 111 15.76 9.80 12.96
CA PRO A 111 14.34 10.05 13.21
C PRO A 111 13.98 9.80 14.69
N ASN A 112 13.21 10.72 15.29
CA ASN A 112 12.66 10.53 16.63
C ASN A 112 11.36 9.73 16.55
N TRP A 113 11.48 8.40 16.61
CA TRP A 113 10.35 7.49 16.52
C TRP A 113 9.37 7.61 17.69
N GLU A 114 9.88 7.79 18.92
CA GLU A 114 9.05 7.88 20.13
C GLU A 114 8.09 9.07 20.08
N GLU A 115 8.62 10.23 19.70
CA GLU A 115 7.82 11.46 19.54
C GLU A 115 6.80 11.34 18.41
N TRP A 116 7.21 10.77 17.27
CA TRP A 116 6.32 10.56 16.13
C TRP A 116 5.18 9.58 16.46
N PHE A 117 5.47 8.46 17.14
CA PHE A 117 4.45 7.49 17.56
C PHE A 117 3.42 8.08 18.51
N LYS A 118 3.86 8.88 19.49
CA LYS A 118 2.95 9.56 20.41
C LYS A 118 1.94 10.45 19.67
N GLY A 119 2.42 11.22 18.70
CA GLY A 119 1.56 12.03 17.84
C GLY A 119 0.63 11.19 16.97
N TYR A 120 1.11 10.05 16.45
CA TYR A 120 0.33 9.16 15.60
C TYR A 120 -0.79 8.43 16.37
N GLU A 121 -0.52 7.88 17.55
CA GLU A 121 -1.48 7.13 18.36
C GLU A 121 -2.70 7.97 18.77
N ASP A 122 -2.46 9.21 19.23
CA ASP A 122 -3.51 10.16 19.61
C ASP A 122 -4.48 10.43 18.46
N GLN A 123 -3.95 10.42 17.24
CA GLN A 123 -4.65 10.79 16.02
C GLN A 123 -5.33 9.60 15.36
N HIS A 124 -4.67 8.45 15.39
CA HIS A 124 -5.20 7.18 14.95
C HIS A 124 -6.41 6.75 15.78
N THR A 125 -6.35 6.96 17.11
CA THR A 125 -7.48 6.74 18.03
C THR A 125 -8.70 7.58 17.64
N LYS A 126 -8.49 8.86 17.31
CA LYS A 126 -9.57 9.75 16.83
C LYS A 126 -10.12 9.32 15.46
N PHE A 127 -9.24 8.91 14.55
CA PHE A 127 -9.61 8.56 13.17
C PHE A 127 -10.38 7.24 13.08
N ARG A 128 -9.88 6.19 13.73
CA ARG A 128 -10.56 4.89 13.72
C ARG A 128 -11.79 4.90 14.61
N GLY A 129 -11.90 5.84 15.55
CA GLY A 129 -12.99 5.87 16.53
C GLY A 129 -13.03 4.62 17.41
N THR A 130 -11.95 3.83 17.40
CA THR A 130 -11.89 2.52 18.02
C THR A 130 -11.60 2.68 19.50
N GLY A 131 -12.65 2.88 20.28
CA GLY A 131 -12.71 2.37 21.65
C GLY A 131 -13.00 0.86 21.66
N LYS A 132 -12.36 0.07 20.79
CA LYS A 132 -12.61 -1.37 20.70
C LYS A 132 -12.00 -2.05 21.93
N LYS A 133 -12.86 -2.72 22.70
CA LYS A 133 -12.49 -3.38 23.96
C LYS A 133 -11.80 -4.75 23.77
N ASP A 134 -11.94 -5.36 22.58
CA ASP A 134 -11.41 -6.67 22.25
C ASP A 134 -10.16 -6.54 21.35
N ALA A 135 -9.05 -7.12 21.81
CA ALA A 135 -7.77 -7.12 21.11
C ALA A 135 -7.74 -8.03 19.87
N PHE A 136 -8.74 -8.90 19.70
CA PHE A 136 -8.84 -9.84 18.57
C PHE A 136 -9.93 -9.47 17.56
N ASP A 137 -10.64 -8.36 17.75
CA ASP A 137 -11.57 -7.85 16.74
C ASP A 137 -10.80 -7.33 15.51
N SER A 138 -10.81 -8.13 14.45
CA SER A 138 -10.16 -7.85 13.17
C SER A 138 -11.08 -7.14 12.17
N SER A 139 -12.29 -6.73 12.59
CA SER A 139 -13.19 -5.98 11.71
C SER A 139 -12.58 -4.63 11.33
N VAL A 140 -12.54 -4.37 10.02
CA VAL A 140 -12.11 -3.09 9.46
C VAL A 140 -13.35 -2.22 9.27
N ASP A 141 -13.51 -1.20 10.11
CA ASP A 141 -14.59 -0.23 10.07
C ASP A 141 -14.06 1.16 9.75
N GLY A 142 -14.78 1.90 8.90
CA GLY A 142 -14.36 3.22 8.48
C GLY A 142 -15.27 3.89 7.46
N THR A 143 -15.42 5.20 7.58
CA THR A 143 -16.28 6.02 6.72
C THR A 143 -15.86 6.00 5.25
N TRP A 144 -14.62 5.61 4.94
CA TRP A 144 -14.12 5.48 3.57
C TRP A 144 -14.72 4.30 2.79
N LEU A 145 -15.19 3.24 3.47
CA LEU A 145 -15.81 2.08 2.80
C LEU A 145 -17.07 2.50 2.02
N ASN A 146 -17.82 3.47 2.54
CA ASN A 146 -19.03 4.03 1.91
C ASN A 146 -18.77 4.75 0.58
N ARG A 147 -17.51 5.01 0.21
CA ARG A 147 -17.16 5.68 -1.06
C ARG A 147 -17.39 4.78 -2.29
N TRP A 148 -17.38 3.47 -2.10
CA TRP A 148 -17.35 2.48 -3.20
C TRP A 148 -18.70 1.82 -3.50
N ASP A 149 -19.72 2.09 -2.68
CA ASP A 149 -21.09 1.58 -2.83
C ASP A 149 -22.02 2.52 -3.63
N LYS A 150 -21.46 3.51 -4.34
CA LYS A 150 -22.21 4.37 -5.27
C LYS A 150 -22.25 3.80 -6.69
#